data_AF-A0A9Q0CYS5-F1
#
_entry.id   AF-A0A9Q0CYS5-F1
#
_cell.length_a   1.000
_cell.length_b   1.000
_cell.length_c   1.000
_cell.angle_alpha   90.00
_cell.angle_beta   90.00
_cell.angle_gamma   90.00
#
_symmetry.space_group_name_H-M   'P 1'
#
loop_
_entity.id
_entity.type
_entity.pdbx_description
1 polymer ?
#
loop_
_entity_poly.entity_id
_entity_poly.type
_entity_poly.pdbx_seq_one_letter_code
_entity_poly.pdbx_strand_id
1 'polypeptide(L)'
;MDLADHIRSNFDHLTGRGAGSKNPTGYWQSCLQKTSLSTLPTTPLCASSYLIPCPAIVASVDYRLAPDHCLPAAFDDARDALRWAQSAVASDPCVRDFVDLTKFFLMGTSAGASATICYHVALDLISSKLNLSPLHLSGLVFNQPYFEGIARTASELAFANDKILPLPANNLLWKLALPLGSDRDHEYCNVVAKEAKEAKLLPPCLVRGHNGDPLFDRQKVFVEMLKKVGVTVVAKMGSPGHHAVELFNSEKATEMATDVKNFVYGGAEIGTPGTRPENKL
;
A
#
# COMPACT_ATOMS: atom_id res chain seq x y z
N MET A 1 -20.09 -15.01 -3.97
CA MET A 1 -20.30 -14.52 -2.59
C MET A 1 -20.06 -13.03 -2.67
N ASP A 2 -21.07 -12.21 -2.35
CA ASP A 2 -20.95 -10.75 -2.43
C ASP A 2 -19.92 -10.27 -1.40
N LEU A 3 -19.15 -9.22 -1.73
CA LEU A 3 -18.18 -8.60 -0.82
C LEU A 3 -18.86 -8.12 0.48
N ALA A 4 -20.13 -7.73 0.40
CA ALA A 4 -20.97 -7.43 1.55
C ALA A 4 -21.15 -8.64 2.49
N ASP A 5 -21.18 -9.86 1.96
CA ASP A 5 -21.27 -11.10 2.75
C ASP A 5 -19.93 -11.46 3.37
N HIS A 6 -18.82 -11.16 2.69
CA HIS A 6 -17.46 -11.36 3.22
C HIS A 6 -17.14 -10.38 4.36
N ILE A 7 -17.53 -9.10 4.22
CA ILE A 7 -17.38 -8.08 5.28
C ILE A 7 -18.21 -8.47 6.51
N ARG A 8 -19.47 -8.89 6.32
CA ARG A 8 -20.34 -9.35 7.41
C ARG A 8 -19.78 -10.59 8.12
N SER A 9 -19.27 -11.57 7.37
CA SER A 9 -18.64 -12.77 7.93
C SER A 9 -17.41 -12.46 8.78
N ASN A 10 -16.56 -11.50 8.36
CA ASN A 10 -15.39 -11.10 9.13
C ASN A 10 -15.78 -10.27 10.38
N PHE A 11 -16.84 -9.47 10.30
CA PHE A 11 -17.35 -8.67 11.42
C PHE A 11 -17.93 -9.55 12.55
N ASP A 12 -18.73 -10.57 12.22
CA ASP A 12 -19.27 -11.52 13.20
C ASP A 12 -18.14 -12.32 13.89
N HIS A 13 -17.05 -12.60 13.17
CA HIS A 13 -15.90 -13.32 13.71
C HIS A 13 -15.03 -12.47 14.66
N LEU A 14 -14.95 -11.15 14.41
CA LEU A 14 -14.17 -10.19 15.20
C LEU A 14 -14.92 -9.67 16.44
N THR A 15 -16.24 -9.54 16.37
CA THR A 15 -17.05 -8.95 17.46
C THR A 15 -17.56 -9.96 18.47
N GLY A 16 -17.40 -11.27 18.21
CA GLY A 16 -17.69 -12.36 19.14
C GLY A 16 -18.92 -12.09 19.99
N ARG A 17 -20.14 -12.22 19.42
CA ARG A 17 -21.41 -11.96 20.10
C ARG A 17 -21.36 -12.39 21.58
N GLY A 18 -21.16 -11.42 22.49
CA GLY A 18 -21.07 -11.71 23.92
C GLY A 18 -20.29 -10.72 24.82
N ALA A 19 -19.37 -9.89 24.32
CA ALA A 19 -18.59 -9.00 25.20
C ALA A 19 -18.58 -7.54 24.75
N GLY A 20 -19.15 -6.66 25.58
CA GLY A 20 -19.29 -5.21 25.37
C GLY A 20 -17.97 -4.43 25.36
N SER A 21 -17.18 -4.60 24.30
CA SER A 21 -16.03 -3.76 24.00
C SER A 21 -16.46 -2.52 23.20
N LYS A 22 -16.16 -1.34 23.73
CA LYS A 22 -16.46 -0.03 23.14
C LYS A 22 -15.56 0.24 21.92
N ASN A 23 -16.19 0.59 20.80
CA ASN A 23 -15.65 1.22 19.59
C ASN A 23 -14.42 0.55 18.94
N PRO A 24 -14.60 -0.42 18.03
CA PRO A 24 -13.55 -0.77 17.09
C PRO A 24 -13.24 0.45 16.22
N THR A 25 -11.98 0.86 16.18
CA THR A 25 -11.52 1.97 15.35
C THR A 25 -11.32 1.43 13.94
N GLY A 26 -12.33 1.52 13.06
CA GLY A 26 -12.24 0.91 11.74
C GLY A 26 -11.14 1.51 10.87
N TYR A 27 -10.11 0.71 10.63
CA TYR A 27 -9.17 0.81 9.52
C TYR A 27 -9.87 0.39 8.22
N TRP A 28 -9.42 0.88 7.07
CA TRP A 28 -9.67 0.27 5.76
C TRP A 28 -8.30 -0.02 5.15
N GLN A 29 -7.91 -1.28 5.01
CA GLN A 29 -6.75 -1.67 4.21
C GLN A 29 -7.21 -1.99 2.80
N SER A 30 -6.83 -1.16 1.81
CA SER A 30 -6.89 -1.62 0.43
C SER A 30 -5.74 -2.61 0.19
N CYS A 31 -5.86 -3.88 0.55
CA CYS A 31 -4.90 -4.88 0.07
C CYS A 31 -5.10 -5.03 -1.44
N LEU A 32 -4.34 -4.29 -2.24
CA LEU A 32 -4.32 -4.48 -3.69
C LEU A 32 -3.34 -5.62 -3.99
N GLN A 33 -3.75 -6.89 -3.84
CA GLN A 33 -2.93 -8.01 -4.32
C GLN A 33 -3.75 -8.99 -5.16
N LYS A 34 -3.35 -9.09 -6.42
CA LYS A 34 -3.45 -10.33 -7.20
C LYS A 34 -2.12 -10.50 -7.94
N THR A 35 -1.30 -11.42 -7.45
CA THR A 35 -0.08 -11.85 -8.15
C THR A 35 -0.50 -12.83 -9.24
N SER A 36 -0.46 -12.39 -10.49
CA SER A 36 -0.49 -13.28 -11.65
C SER A 36 0.86 -13.97 -11.79
N LEU A 37 0.98 -15.18 -11.25
CA LEU A 37 1.76 -16.27 -11.84
C LEU A 37 0.84 -17.48 -11.78
N SER A 38 0.31 -17.83 -12.95
CA SER A 38 -0.51 -19.01 -13.20
C SER A 38 0.07 -20.23 -12.48
N THR A 39 -0.80 -20.96 -11.76
CA THR A 39 -0.63 -22.28 -11.12
C THR A 39 -0.27 -22.38 -9.62
N LEU A 40 -0.78 -21.50 -8.76
CA LEU A 40 -0.98 -21.87 -7.35
C LEU A 40 -2.41 -21.51 -6.89
N PRO A 41 -3.08 -22.36 -6.09
CA PRO A 41 -4.45 -22.13 -5.65
C PRO A 41 -4.48 -20.99 -4.61
N THR A 42 -4.66 -19.75 -5.06
CA THR A 42 -4.66 -18.57 -4.19
C THR A 42 -6.06 -18.03 -3.96
N THR A 43 -6.76 -18.67 -3.01
CA THR A 43 -7.88 -18.15 -2.18
C THR A 43 -7.77 -18.89 -0.85
N PRO A 44 -7.86 -18.31 0.38
CA PRO A 44 -7.82 -16.93 0.87
C PRO A 44 -6.51 -16.64 1.66
N LEU A 45 -5.35 -17.04 1.13
CA LEU A 45 -4.07 -17.00 1.88
C LEU A 45 -3.63 -15.58 2.32
N CYS A 46 -4.04 -14.52 1.61
CA CYS A 46 -3.62 -13.14 1.94
C CYS A 46 -4.57 -12.37 2.89
N ALA A 47 -5.73 -12.90 3.26
CA ALA A 47 -6.53 -12.27 4.33
C ALA A 47 -6.21 -12.90 5.70
N SER A 48 -5.94 -14.22 5.75
CA SER A 48 -5.65 -14.92 7.01
C SER A 48 -4.19 -14.85 7.46
N SER A 49 -3.23 -14.79 6.53
CA SER A 49 -1.79 -14.71 6.89
C SER A 49 -1.36 -13.32 7.35
N TYR A 50 -2.20 -12.33 7.04
CA TYR A 50 -2.06 -10.93 7.46
C TYR A 50 -3.15 -10.56 8.47
N LEU A 51 -3.49 -11.47 9.38
CA LEU A 51 -4.18 -11.11 10.62
C LEU A 51 -3.25 -10.18 11.42
N ILE A 52 -3.19 -8.92 10.98
CA ILE A 52 -2.66 -7.85 11.77
C ILE A 52 -3.57 -7.85 13.01
N PRO A 53 -3.04 -8.02 14.24
CA PRO A 53 -3.84 -7.96 15.46
C PRO A 53 -4.23 -6.50 15.73
N CYS A 54 -5.02 -5.94 14.82
CA CYS A 54 -5.52 -4.59 14.75
C CYS A 54 -7.03 -4.67 14.56
N PRO A 55 -7.82 -3.95 15.36
CA PRO A 55 -9.27 -3.85 15.16
C PRO A 55 -9.52 -3.01 13.90
N ALA A 56 -9.66 -3.68 12.76
CA ALA A 56 -9.54 -3.09 11.44
C ALA A 56 -10.51 -3.74 10.44
N ILE A 57 -11.09 -2.95 9.52
CA ILE A 57 -11.73 -3.49 8.32
C ILE A 57 -10.69 -3.51 7.19
N VAL A 58 -10.68 -4.57 6.40
CA VAL A 58 -9.76 -4.74 5.27
C VAL A 58 -10.61 -4.99 4.04
N ALA A 59 -10.43 -4.17 3.00
CA ALA A 59 -11.10 -4.29 1.73
C ALA A 59 -10.07 -4.49 0.61
N SER A 60 -9.81 -5.74 0.30
CA SER A 60 -8.96 -6.11 -0.83
C SER A 60 -9.69 -5.83 -2.14
N VAL A 61 -9.02 -5.16 -3.10
CA VAL A 61 -9.62 -4.85 -4.40
C VAL A 61 -9.07 -5.82 -5.45
N ASP A 62 -9.96 -6.55 -6.12
CA ASP A 62 -9.64 -7.43 -7.24
C ASP A 62 -9.69 -6.64 -8.55
N TYR A 63 -8.64 -5.86 -8.81
CA TYR A 63 -8.51 -5.05 -10.01
C TYR A 63 -8.16 -5.89 -11.24
N ARG A 64 -8.51 -5.38 -12.41
CA ARG A 64 -8.17 -5.95 -13.71
C ARG A 64 -6.65 -6.03 -13.88
N LEU A 65 -6.19 -7.17 -14.41
CA LEU A 65 -4.78 -7.47 -14.55
C LEU A 65 -4.31 -7.40 -15.99
N ALA A 66 -3.05 -7.03 -16.14
CA ALA A 66 -2.30 -7.26 -17.36
C ALA A 66 -2.00 -8.76 -17.56
N PRO A 67 -1.86 -9.24 -18.81
CA PRO A 67 -1.90 -8.46 -20.05
C PRO A 67 -3.30 -8.16 -20.60
N ASP A 68 -4.35 -8.81 -20.09
CA ASP A 68 -5.72 -8.65 -20.60
C ASP A 68 -6.21 -7.20 -20.47
N HIS A 69 -5.77 -6.51 -19.42
CA HIS A 69 -6.03 -5.12 -19.15
C HIS A 69 -4.75 -4.40 -18.70
N CYS A 70 -4.00 -3.86 -19.64
CA CYS A 70 -2.83 -3.02 -19.35
C CYS A 70 -3.21 -1.78 -18.52
N LEU A 71 -2.22 -1.18 -17.87
CA LEU A 71 -2.39 0.10 -17.18
C LEU A 71 -2.86 1.17 -18.17
N PRO A 72 -3.81 2.05 -17.80
CA PRO A 72 -4.21 2.37 -16.42
C PRO A 72 -5.40 1.60 -15.83
N ALA A 73 -5.86 0.49 -16.41
CA ALA A 73 -7.08 -0.20 -15.95
C ALA A 73 -7.14 -0.47 -14.44
N ALA A 74 -6.03 -0.91 -13.85
CA ALA A 74 -5.93 -1.14 -12.41
C ALA A 74 -6.07 0.14 -11.55
N PHE A 75 -5.65 1.31 -12.07
CA PHE A 75 -5.84 2.59 -11.40
C PHE A 75 -7.28 3.08 -11.50
N ASP A 76 -7.97 2.81 -12.62
CA ASP A 76 -9.41 3.07 -12.73
C ASP A 76 -10.18 2.25 -11.68
N ASP A 77 -9.88 0.95 -11.59
CA ASP A 77 -10.55 0.04 -10.65
C ASP A 77 -10.30 0.44 -9.18
N ALA A 78 -9.10 0.91 -8.85
CA ALA A 78 -8.81 1.43 -7.51
C ALA A 78 -9.58 2.72 -7.20
N ARG A 79 -9.75 3.62 -8.18
CA ARG A 79 -10.58 4.83 -8.02
C ARG A 79 -12.06 4.48 -7.87
N ASP A 80 -12.55 3.49 -8.60
CA ASP A 80 -13.93 3.02 -8.48
C ASP A 80 -14.18 2.29 -7.15
N ALA A 81 -13.24 1.48 -6.68
CA ALA A 81 -13.30 0.85 -5.37
C ALA A 81 -13.36 1.89 -4.24
N LEU A 82 -12.63 2.99 -4.37
CA LEU A 82 -12.68 4.10 -3.42
C LEU A 82 -14.02 4.84 -3.43
N ARG A 83 -14.61 5.07 -4.61
CA ARG A 83 -15.97 5.62 -4.71
C ARG A 83 -17.00 4.68 -4.11
N TRP A 84 -16.83 3.38 -4.32
CA TRP A 84 -17.67 2.37 -3.68
C TRP A 84 -17.53 2.42 -2.15
N ALA A 85 -16.31 2.50 -1.62
CA ALA A 85 -16.07 2.62 -0.18
C ALA A 85 -16.72 3.89 0.40
N GLN A 86 -16.63 5.02 -0.32
CA GLN A 86 -17.34 6.24 0.05
C GLN A 86 -18.87 6.04 0.07
N SER A 87 -19.44 5.33 -0.92
CA SER A 87 -20.89 5.05 -0.94
C SER A 87 -21.31 4.10 0.19
N ALA A 88 -20.45 3.14 0.57
CA ALA A 88 -20.70 2.18 1.62
C ALA A 88 -20.87 2.85 3.00
N VAL A 89 -20.21 4.00 3.23
CA VAL A 89 -20.43 4.85 4.41
C VAL A 89 -21.90 5.21 4.62
N ALA A 90 -22.63 5.47 3.53
CA ALA A 90 -24.03 5.87 3.60
C ALA A 90 -24.98 4.66 3.62
N SER A 91 -24.62 3.58 2.93
CA SER A 91 -25.54 2.47 2.67
C SER A 91 -25.37 1.25 3.58
N ASP A 92 -24.19 1.05 4.19
CA ASP A 92 -23.89 -0.11 5.02
C ASP A 92 -23.80 0.29 6.51
N PRO A 93 -24.75 -0.15 7.37
CA PRO A 93 -24.70 0.14 8.80
C PRO A 93 -23.41 -0.33 9.48
N CYS A 94 -22.79 -1.41 9.01
CA CYS A 94 -21.52 -1.89 9.55
C CYS A 94 -20.40 -0.87 9.31
N VAL A 95 -20.35 -0.29 8.12
CA VAL A 95 -19.36 0.73 7.77
C VAL A 95 -19.68 2.03 8.50
N ARG A 96 -20.93 2.48 8.44
CA ARG A 96 -21.40 3.72 9.06
C ARG A 96 -21.17 3.77 10.57
N ASP A 97 -21.49 2.68 11.26
CA ASP A 97 -21.57 2.67 12.73
C ASP A 97 -20.26 2.23 13.39
N PHE A 98 -19.37 1.52 12.67
CA PHE A 98 -18.16 0.94 13.23
C PHE A 98 -16.84 1.36 12.55
N VAL A 99 -16.87 2.17 11.48
CA VAL A 99 -15.66 2.64 10.81
C VAL A 99 -15.37 4.10 11.13
N ASP A 100 -14.12 4.35 11.56
CA ASP A 100 -13.61 5.70 11.73
C ASP A 100 -13.05 6.21 10.39
N LEU A 101 -13.86 6.97 9.66
CA LEU A 101 -13.53 7.49 8.34
C LEU A 101 -12.43 8.57 8.37
N THR A 102 -12.07 9.05 9.57
CA THR A 102 -10.92 9.94 9.77
C THR A 102 -9.59 9.18 9.74
N LYS A 103 -9.64 7.83 9.79
CA LYS A 103 -8.51 6.90 9.83
C LYS A 103 -8.50 5.98 8.61
N PHE A 104 -8.42 6.58 7.43
CA PHE A 104 -8.36 5.85 6.16
C PHE A 104 -6.90 5.71 5.69
N PHE A 105 -6.50 4.51 5.28
CA PHE A 105 -5.13 4.23 4.83
C PHE A 105 -5.16 3.47 3.51
N LEU A 106 -4.13 3.66 2.67
CA LEU A 106 -3.91 2.80 1.52
C LEU A 106 -2.64 1.99 1.73
N MET A 107 -2.67 0.72 1.33
CA MET A 107 -1.51 -0.16 1.43
C MET A 107 -1.22 -0.83 0.09
N GLY A 108 0.02 -0.70 -0.37
CA GLY A 108 0.52 -1.40 -1.55
C GLY A 108 1.70 -2.29 -1.17
N THR A 109 1.73 -3.51 -1.70
CA THR A 109 2.78 -4.48 -1.44
C THR A 109 3.33 -5.03 -2.74
N SER A 110 4.65 -4.96 -2.94
CA SER A 110 5.36 -5.75 -3.95
C SER A 110 4.65 -5.65 -5.33
N ALA A 111 4.29 -6.79 -5.93
CA ALA A 111 3.82 -6.94 -7.29
C ALA A 111 2.34 -6.53 -7.51
N GLY A 112 2.02 -6.21 -8.78
CA GLY A 112 0.68 -5.87 -9.26
C GLY A 112 0.44 -4.38 -9.50
N ALA A 113 1.50 -3.57 -9.59
CA ALA A 113 1.40 -2.11 -9.55
C ALA A 113 0.72 -1.58 -8.28
N SER A 114 0.49 -2.38 -7.24
CA SER A 114 -0.30 -2.01 -6.06
C SER A 114 0.28 -0.80 -5.31
N ALA A 115 1.60 -0.79 -5.06
CA ALA A 115 2.30 0.36 -4.49
C ALA A 115 2.22 1.60 -5.40
N THR A 116 2.38 1.41 -6.72
CA THR A 116 2.20 2.49 -7.69
C THR A 116 0.76 3.03 -7.68
N ILE A 117 -0.24 2.16 -7.65
CA ILE A 117 -1.66 2.50 -7.61
C ILE A 117 -1.95 3.30 -6.35
N CYS A 118 -1.54 2.82 -5.17
CA CYS A 118 -1.69 3.56 -3.92
C CYS A 118 -1.05 4.94 -3.98
N TYR A 119 0.15 5.05 -4.57
CA TYR A 119 0.84 6.31 -4.72
C TYR A 119 0.06 7.30 -5.61
N HIS A 120 -0.31 6.89 -6.83
CA HIS A 120 -1.02 7.76 -7.78
C HIS A 120 -2.44 8.10 -7.33
N VAL A 121 -3.17 7.14 -6.77
CA VAL A 121 -4.51 7.38 -6.24
C VAL A 121 -4.47 8.33 -5.04
N ALA A 122 -3.44 8.24 -4.20
CA ALA A 122 -3.23 9.22 -3.13
C ALA A 122 -2.95 10.63 -3.69
N LEU A 123 -2.16 10.75 -4.77
CA LEU A 123 -1.96 12.02 -5.47
C LEU A 123 -3.27 12.57 -6.03
N ASP A 124 -4.14 11.72 -6.60
CA ASP A 124 -5.46 12.14 -7.10
C ASP A 124 -6.36 12.65 -5.98
N LEU A 125 -6.30 12.05 -4.78
CA LEU A 125 -7.06 12.50 -3.61
C LEU A 125 -6.61 13.88 -3.12
N ILE A 126 -5.31 14.07 -2.93
CA ILE A 126 -4.77 15.33 -2.39
C ILE A 126 -4.82 16.47 -3.40
N SER A 127 -4.76 16.17 -4.70
CA SER A 127 -4.91 17.16 -5.79
C SER A 127 -6.37 17.47 -6.11
N SER A 128 -7.33 16.92 -5.35
CA SER A 128 -8.78 17.08 -5.55
C SER A 128 -9.29 16.60 -6.92
N LYS A 129 -8.51 15.80 -7.66
CA LYS A 129 -8.99 15.08 -8.85
C LYS A 129 -10.00 14.00 -8.49
N LEU A 130 -9.91 13.49 -7.26
CA LEU A 130 -10.87 12.57 -6.66
C LEU A 130 -11.34 13.13 -5.31
N ASN A 131 -12.62 13.51 -5.20
CA ASN A 131 -13.20 13.97 -3.94
C ASN A 131 -13.97 12.83 -3.26
N LEU A 132 -13.45 12.35 -2.13
CA LEU A 132 -14.04 11.24 -1.37
C LEU A 132 -14.53 11.63 0.03
N SER A 133 -14.82 12.90 0.29
CA SER A 133 -15.38 13.31 1.58
C SER A 133 -16.59 12.42 1.95
N PRO A 134 -16.65 11.86 3.18
CA PRO A 134 -15.85 12.21 4.36
C PRO A 134 -14.57 11.36 4.58
N LEU A 135 -14.12 10.54 3.63
CA LEU A 135 -12.90 9.74 3.78
C LEU A 135 -11.65 10.64 3.88
N HIS A 136 -10.89 10.51 4.98
CA HIS A 136 -9.65 11.25 5.18
C HIS A 136 -8.45 10.31 5.15
N LEU A 137 -7.63 10.42 4.09
CA LEU A 137 -6.42 9.62 3.94
C LEU A 137 -5.34 10.03 4.97
N SER A 138 -5.20 9.25 6.03
CA SER A 138 -4.32 9.50 7.17
C SER A 138 -2.91 8.96 6.98
N GLY A 139 -2.70 8.01 6.05
CA GLY A 139 -1.38 7.46 5.79
C GLY A 139 -1.32 6.46 4.65
N LEU A 140 -0.09 6.17 4.23
CA LEU A 140 0.22 5.22 3.18
C LEU A 140 1.20 4.17 3.67
N VAL A 141 0.96 2.91 3.32
CA VAL A 141 1.85 1.79 3.64
C VAL A 141 2.39 1.19 2.35
N PHE A 142 3.70 1.21 2.20
CA PHE A 142 4.42 0.63 1.08
C PHE A 142 5.29 -0.53 1.58
N ASN A 143 4.83 -1.76 1.43
CA ASN A 143 5.63 -2.94 1.75
C ASN A 143 6.41 -3.41 0.52
N GLN A 144 7.72 -3.23 0.52
CA GLN A 144 8.60 -3.61 -0.60
C GLN A 144 8.09 -3.07 -1.94
N PRO A 145 7.85 -1.75 -2.08
CA PRO A 145 7.20 -1.20 -3.26
C PRO A 145 7.96 -1.55 -4.54
N TYR A 146 7.20 -1.98 -5.54
CA TYR A 146 7.71 -2.47 -6.82
C TYR A 146 7.79 -1.32 -7.83
N PHE A 147 8.93 -0.65 -7.83
CA PHE A 147 9.28 0.38 -8.80
C PHE A 147 10.50 -0.06 -9.59
N GLU A 148 10.58 0.37 -10.85
CA GLU A 148 11.72 0.06 -11.71
C GLU A 148 12.07 1.26 -12.60
N GLY A 149 12.99 1.08 -13.54
CA GLY A 149 13.41 2.11 -14.49
C GLY A 149 14.37 1.52 -15.51
N ILE A 150 14.63 2.25 -16.60
CA ILE A 150 15.49 1.74 -17.68
C ILE A 150 16.91 1.47 -17.17
N ALA A 151 17.54 2.48 -16.55
CA ALA A 151 18.87 2.36 -15.96
C ALA A 151 18.83 1.52 -14.67
N ARG A 152 19.63 0.45 -14.58
CA ARG A 152 19.64 -0.48 -13.43
C ARG A 152 20.34 0.07 -12.19
N THR A 153 19.83 -0.30 -11.02
CA THR A 153 20.53 -0.09 -9.74
C THR A 153 21.54 -1.20 -9.45
N ALA A 154 22.37 -1.00 -8.42
CA ALA A 154 23.32 -2.01 -7.97
C ALA A 154 22.61 -3.24 -7.40
N SER A 155 21.53 -3.07 -6.63
CA SER A 155 20.73 -4.18 -6.10
C SER A 155 20.09 -5.02 -7.21
N GLU A 156 19.57 -4.39 -8.26
CA GLU A 156 18.98 -5.08 -9.41
C GLU A 156 20.02 -5.99 -10.08
N LEU A 157 21.24 -5.48 -10.30
CA LEU A 157 22.33 -6.24 -10.91
C LEU A 157 22.88 -7.34 -10.00
N ALA A 158 23.03 -7.06 -8.70
CA ALA A 158 23.54 -8.01 -7.71
C ALA A 158 22.61 -9.22 -7.54
N PHE A 159 21.30 -9.02 -7.68
CA PHE A 159 20.28 -10.06 -7.54
C PHE A 159 19.59 -10.38 -8.88
N ALA A 160 20.34 -10.33 -9.98
CA ALA A 160 19.81 -10.51 -11.34
C ALA A 160 19.03 -11.83 -11.55
N ASN A 161 19.47 -12.90 -10.86
CA ASN A 161 18.90 -14.24 -10.90
C ASN A 161 18.15 -14.59 -9.60
N ASP A 162 17.58 -13.59 -8.90
CA ASP A 162 16.79 -13.83 -7.71
C ASP A 162 15.68 -14.86 -7.94
N LYS A 163 15.35 -15.63 -6.90
CA LYS A 163 14.39 -16.73 -7.01
C LYS A 163 12.93 -16.26 -7.06
N ILE A 164 12.65 -15.07 -6.55
CA ILE A 164 11.31 -14.49 -6.47
C ILE A 164 11.11 -13.45 -7.58
N LEU A 165 12.07 -12.55 -7.77
CA LEU A 165 12.05 -11.49 -8.78
C LEU A 165 13.31 -11.50 -9.67
N PRO A 166 13.52 -12.52 -10.50
CA PRO A 166 14.61 -12.49 -11.47
C PRO A 166 14.38 -11.37 -12.50
N LEU A 167 15.45 -10.69 -12.91
CA LEU A 167 15.36 -9.53 -13.80
C LEU A 167 14.63 -9.81 -15.13
N PRO A 168 14.82 -10.95 -15.81
CA PRO A 168 14.06 -11.24 -17.03
C PRO A 168 12.55 -11.32 -16.79
N ALA A 169 12.11 -11.88 -15.66
CA ALA A 169 10.69 -11.95 -15.30
C ALA A 169 10.14 -10.55 -14.97
N ASN A 170 10.90 -9.76 -14.20
CA ASN A 170 10.53 -8.38 -13.87
C ASN A 170 10.32 -7.53 -15.14
N ASN A 171 11.24 -7.64 -16.11
CA ASN A 171 11.11 -6.98 -17.42
C ASN A 171 9.84 -7.38 -18.16
N LEU A 172 9.52 -8.67 -18.16
CA LEU A 172 8.33 -9.17 -18.83
C LEU A 172 7.07 -8.65 -18.14
N LEU A 173 7.02 -8.67 -16.80
CA LEU A 173 5.88 -8.15 -16.03
C LEU A 173 5.59 -6.69 -16.37
N TRP A 174 6.61 -5.83 -16.39
CA TRP A 174 6.42 -4.42 -16.76
C TRP A 174 6.05 -4.24 -18.23
N LYS A 175 6.66 -5.01 -19.14
CA LYS A 175 6.30 -4.97 -20.58
C LYS A 175 4.83 -5.32 -20.81
N LEU A 176 4.29 -6.28 -20.06
CA LEU A 176 2.88 -6.68 -20.17
C LEU A 176 1.94 -5.67 -19.48
N ALA A 177 2.39 -5.05 -18.38
CA ALA A 177 1.58 -4.14 -17.60
C ALA A 177 1.47 -2.73 -18.20
N LEU A 178 2.56 -2.20 -18.74
CA LEU A 178 2.61 -0.82 -19.20
C LEU A 178 1.75 -0.57 -20.46
N PRO A 179 1.31 0.67 -20.69
CA PRO A 179 0.65 1.04 -21.94
C PRO A 179 1.51 0.66 -23.15
N LEU A 180 0.86 0.28 -24.25
CA LEU A 180 1.56 -0.11 -25.48
C LEU A 180 2.46 1.02 -25.97
N GLY A 181 3.74 0.71 -26.21
CA GLY A 181 4.74 1.67 -26.67
C GLY A 181 5.47 2.42 -25.55
N SER A 182 5.04 2.25 -24.29
CA SER A 182 5.75 2.80 -23.13
C SER A 182 6.97 1.97 -22.76
N ASP A 183 7.96 2.64 -22.17
CA ASP A 183 9.13 2.02 -21.58
C ASP A 183 9.06 2.03 -20.04
N ARG A 184 10.10 1.49 -19.39
CA ARG A 184 10.13 1.33 -17.92
C ARG A 184 10.36 2.64 -17.16
N ASP A 185 10.60 3.76 -17.83
CA ASP A 185 10.62 5.09 -17.20
C ASP A 185 9.25 5.79 -17.24
N HIS A 186 8.21 5.10 -17.74
CA HIS A 186 6.82 5.53 -17.58
C HIS A 186 6.46 5.70 -16.10
N GLU A 187 5.61 6.68 -15.79
CA GLU A 187 5.27 7.08 -14.40
C GLU A 187 4.59 6.00 -13.55
N TYR A 188 4.07 4.95 -14.20
CA TYR A 188 3.50 3.78 -13.54
C TYR A 188 4.55 2.76 -13.08
N CYS A 189 5.73 2.79 -13.69
CA CYS A 189 6.86 1.92 -13.37
C CYS A 189 7.89 2.67 -12.52
N ASN A 190 8.20 3.90 -12.93
CA ASN A 190 9.22 4.73 -12.32
C ASN A 190 8.61 6.00 -11.72
N VAL A 191 8.12 5.90 -10.47
CA VAL A 191 7.48 7.02 -9.76
C VAL A 191 8.44 8.16 -9.41
N VAL A 192 9.75 7.96 -9.59
CA VAL A 192 10.80 8.97 -9.32
C VAL A 192 11.39 9.58 -10.59
N ALA A 193 10.95 9.17 -11.79
CA ALA A 193 11.45 9.69 -13.06
C ALA A 193 11.11 11.18 -13.28
N LYS A 194 10.00 11.66 -12.72
CA LYS A 194 9.56 13.05 -12.80
C LYS A 194 9.49 13.66 -11.40
N GLU A 195 9.80 14.95 -11.28
CA GLU A 195 9.69 15.65 -9.99
C GLU A 195 8.24 15.59 -9.48
N ALA A 196 8.02 14.85 -8.40
CA ALA A 196 6.72 14.76 -7.77
C ALA A 196 6.49 15.93 -6.79
N LYS A 197 6.43 17.16 -7.29
CA LYS A 197 6.14 18.34 -6.44
C LYS A 197 4.83 18.22 -5.68
N GLU A 198 3.87 17.49 -6.25
CA GLU A 198 2.57 17.19 -5.63
C GLU A 198 2.72 16.23 -4.43
N ALA A 199 3.75 15.37 -4.42
CA ALA A 199 3.96 14.39 -3.35
C ALA A 199 4.21 15.01 -1.98
N LYS A 200 4.61 16.29 -1.90
CA LYS A 200 4.75 17.03 -0.62
C LYS A 200 3.45 17.09 0.20
N LEU A 201 2.30 16.88 -0.45
CA LEU A 201 0.98 16.89 0.17
C LEU A 201 0.54 15.50 0.63
N LEU A 202 1.32 14.45 0.36
CA LEU A 202 0.99 13.10 0.81
C LEU A 202 1.01 13.04 2.34
N PRO A 203 0.11 12.23 2.94
CA PRO A 203 0.14 11.99 4.37
C PRO A 203 1.40 11.19 4.75
N PRO A 204 1.63 10.94 6.06
CA PRO A 204 2.73 10.09 6.50
C PRO A 204 2.78 8.76 5.75
N CYS A 205 3.98 8.27 5.49
CA CYS A 205 4.22 7.05 4.72
C CYS A 205 5.07 6.06 5.54
N LEU A 206 4.64 4.81 5.65
CA LEU A 206 5.49 3.69 6.04
C LEU A 206 6.08 3.06 4.79
N VAL A 207 7.40 2.92 4.72
CA VAL A 207 8.07 2.20 3.63
C VAL A 207 8.95 1.09 4.21
N ARG A 208 8.76 -0.13 3.71
CA ARG A 208 9.53 -1.32 4.14
C ARG A 208 10.37 -1.87 2.99
N GLY A 209 11.55 -2.39 3.30
CA GLY A 209 12.46 -2.99 2.34
C GLY A 209 13.57 -3.80 2.98
N HIS A 210 14.01 -4.87 2.30
CA HIS A 210 15.00 -5.83 2.81
C HIS A 210 16.27 -5.85 1.95
N ASN A 211 17.43 -6.10 2.55
CA ASN A 211 18.73 -6.03 1.85
C ASN A 211 18.89 -7.02 0.69
N GLY A 212 18.22 -8.17 0.74
CA GLY A 212 18.25 -9.19 -0.31
C GLY A 212 17.14 -9.03 -1.37
N ASP A 213 16.43 -7.89 -1.37
CA ASP A 213 15.43 -7.58 -2.38
C ASP A 213 16.12 -6.96 -3.62
N PRO A 214 15.89 -7.47 -4.85
CA PRO A 214 16.42 -6.86 -6.08
C PRO A 214 16.05 -5.37 -6.21
N LEU A 215 14.91 -4.96 -5.67
CA LEU A 215 14.38 -3.59 -5.76
C LEU A 215 14.79 -2.70 -4.59
N PHE A 216 15.66 -3.17 -3.69
CA PHE A 216 16.02 -2.44 -2.47
C PHE A 216 16.57 -1.03 -2.73
N ASP A 217 17.42 -0.85 -3.75
CA ASP A 217 17.93 0.48 -4.10
C ASP A 217 16.81 1.40 -4.60
N ARG A 218 15.82 0.89 -5.35
CA ARG A 218 14.65 1.66 -5.79
C ARG A 218 13.81 2.13 -4.62
N GLN A 219 13.61 1.24 -3.65
CA GLN A 219 12.87 1.53 -2.41
C GLN A 219 13.59 2.62 -1.61
N LYS A 220 14.93 2.57 -1.51
CA LYS A 220 15.72 3.65 -0.89
C LYS A 220 15.56 4.98 -1.63
N VAL A 221 15.68 4.98 -2.96
CA VAL A 221 15.50 6.20 -3.77
C VAL A 221 14.11 6.81 -3.56
N PHE A 222 13.07 5.98 -3.48
CA PHE A 222 11.70 6.43 -3.20
C PHE A 222 11.57 7.06 -1.80
N VAL A 223 12.14 6.44 -0.77
CA VAL A 223 12.18 7.00 0.60
C VAL A 223 12.84 8.38 0.60
N GLU A 224 14.00 8.50 -0.04
CA GLU A 224 14.73 9.77 -0.09
C GLU A 224 14.00 10.84 -0.90
N MET A 225 13.31 10.46 -1.98
CA MET A 225 12.42 11.36 -2.72
C MET A 225 11.30 11.91 -1.82
N LEU A 226 10.58 11.05 -1.10
CA LEU A 226 9.50 11.46 -0.18
C LEU A 226 10.00 12.41 0.91
N LYS A 227 11.12 12.07 1.57
CA LYS A 227 11.74 12.94 2.59
C LYS A 227 12.16 14.29 2.01
N LYS A 228 12.78 14.29 0.81
CA LYS A 228 13.26 15.51 0.15
C LYS A 228 12.12 16.49 -0.15
N VAL A 229 10.92 15.99 -0.48
CA VAL A 229 9.73 16.83 -0.70
C VAL A 229 8.96 17.16 0.57
N GLY A 230 9.42 16.70 1.74
CA GLY A 230 8.87 17.06 3.06
C GLY A 230 7.83 16.10 3.62
N VAL A 231 7.62 14.92 3.03
CA VAL A 231 6.70 13.90 3.56
C VAL A 231 7.32 13.25 4.80
N THR A 232 6.52 13.05 5.85
CA THR A 232 6.91 12.25 7.01
C THR A 232 7.02 10.78 6.61
N VAL A 233 8.22 10.19 6.70
CA VAL A 233 8.46 8.79 6.33
C VAL A 233 8.95 7.96 7.50
N VAL A 234 8.21 6.91 7.85
CA VAL A 234 8.68 5.83 8.71
C VAL A 234 9.34 4.78 7.81
N ALA A 235 10.68 4.77 7.76
CA ALA A 235 11.44 3.86 6.91
C ALA A 235 11.90 2.63 7.72
N LYS A 236 11.41 1.44 7.35
CA LYS A 236 11.82 0.14 7.89
C LYS A 236 12.67 -0.60 6.84
N MET A 237 13.90 -0.11 6.68
CA MET A 237 14.79 -0.50 5.60
C MET A 237 16.00 -1.27 6.13
N GLY A 238 16.43 -2.27 5.35
CA GLY A 238 17.74 -2.87 5.50
C GLY A 238 17.84 -4.00 6.52
N SER A 239 16.70 -4.54 6.97
CA SER A 239 16.72 -5.80 7.70
C SER A 239 17.03 -6.97 6.75
N PRO A 240 17.62 -8.08 7.26
CA PRO A 240 17.79 -9.29 6.49
C PRO A 240 16.46 -9.83 5.96
N GLY A 241 16.45 -10.28 4.71
CA GLY A 241 15.26 -10.77 4.01
C GLY A 241 15.42 -10.64 2.50
N HIS A 242 14.47 -11.19 1.76
CA HIS A 242 14.38 -11.08 0.31
C HIS A 242 13.02 -10.48 -0.09
N HIS A 243 12.75 -10.39 -1.38
CA HIS A 243 11.45 -9.95 -1.86
C HIS A 243 10.32 -10.88 -1.37
N ALA A 244 9.23 -10.32 -0.84
CA ALA A 244 8.07 -11.04 -0.30
C ALA A 244 8.39 -12.06 0.81
N VAL A 245 9.43 -11.82 1.60
CA VAL A 245 9.93 -12.74 2.64
C VAL A 245 8.86 -13.11 3.68
N GLU A 246 7.91 -12.22 3.94
CA GLU A 246 6.79 -12.43 4.85
C GLU A 246 5.85 -13.55 4.42
N LEU A 247 5.80 -13.90 3.14
CA LEU A 247 4.98 -15.01 2.65
C LEU A 247 5.57 -16.38 3.02
N PHE A 248 6.86 -16.42 3.36
CA PHE A 248 7.61 -17.66 3.60
C PHE A 248 8.15 -17.77 5.02
N ASN A 249 8.12 -16.67 5.80
CA ASN A 249 8.64 -16.61 7.15
C ASN A 249 7.65 -15.90 8.07
N SER A 250 7.11 -16.63 9.06
CA SER A 250 6.10 -16.14 9.99
C SER A 250 6.61 -15.06 10.96
N GLU A 251 7.89 -15.06 11.32
CA GLU A 251 8.50 -14.00 12.12
C GLU A 251 8.53 -12.70 11.30
N LYS A 252 8.87 -12.77 10.01
CA LYS A 252 8.85 -11.63 9.10
C LYS A 252 7.43 -11.12 8.84
N ALA A 253 6.45 -12.01 8.74
CA ALA A 253 5.03 -11.62 8.69
C ALA A 253 4.58 -10.90 9.97
N THR A 254 5.02 -11.40 11.14
CA THR A 254 4.71 -10.78 12.43
C THR A 254 5.37 -9.41 12.59
N GLU A 255 6.64 -9.28 12.16
CA GLU A 255 7.36 -8.00 12.08
C GLU A 255 6.60 -7.02 11.17
N MET A 256 6.11 -7.50 10.02
CA MET A 256 5.30 -6.70 9.10
C MET A 256 4.01 -6.20 9.72
N ALA A 257 3.22 -7.11 10.30
CA ALA A 257 2.00 -6.77 11.00
C ALA A 257 2.23 -5.77 12.14
N THR A 258 3.32 -5.95 12.90
CA THR A 258 3.67 -5.07 14.02
C THR A 258 4.04 -3.66 13.57
N ASP A 259 4.84 -3.53 12.51
CA ASP A 259 5.20 -2.21 11.99
C ASP A 259 3.99 -1.49 11.39
N VAL A 260 3.10 -2.20 10.68
CA VAL A 260 1.85 -1.61 10.16
C VAL A 260 0.95 -1.18 11.31
N LYS A 261 0.76 -2.03 12.32
CA LYS A 261 0.02 -1.69 13.55
C LYS A 261 0.56 -0.43 14.22
N ASN A 262 1.87 -0.38 14.43
CA ASN A 262 2.52 0.75 15.10
C ASN A 262 2.40 2.03 14.26
N PHE A 263 2.47 1.94 12.94
CA PHE A 263 2.27 3.08 12.06
C PHE A 263 0.82 3.61 12.10
N VAL A 264 -0.16 2.70 12.06
CA VAL A 264 -1.59 3.06 12.05
C VAL A 264 -2.07 3.60 13.40
N TYR A 265 -1.63 3.00 14.51
CA TYR A 265 -2.13 3.32 15.86
C TYR A 265 -1.15 4.12 16.73
N GLY A 266 0.14 4.17 16.39
CA GLY A 266 1.19 4.81 17.19
C GLY A 266 1.25 6.33 17.08
N GLY A 267 0.30 6.98 16.38
CA GLY A 267 0.26 8.41 16.08
C GLY A 267 0.10 9.38 17.27
N ALA A 268 0.42 8.99 18.50
CA ALA A 268 0.52 9.93 19.62
C ALA A 268 1.87 10.67 19.70
N GLU A 269 2.90 10.25 18.95
CA GLU A 269 4.26 10.81 19.02
C GLU A 269 4.88 11.14 17.65
N ILE A 270 4.11 11.73 16.74
CA ILE A 270 4.68 12.37 15.54
C ILE A 270 4.56 13.87 15.75
N GLY A 271 5.65 14.47 16.24
CA GLY A 271 5.71 15.81 16.81
C GLY A 271 5.06 16.92 15.97
N THR A 272 4.32 17.78 16.65
CA THR A 272 3.92 19.09 16.15
C THR A 272 5.15 19.92 15.78
N PRO A 273 5.13 20.69 14.67
CA PRO A 273 6.20 21.63 14.36
C PRO A 273 6.33 22.63 15.51
N GLY A 274 7.51 22.67 16.12
CA GLY A 274 7.80 23.47 17.31
C GLY A 274 7.41 24.94 17.14
N THR A 275 6.71 25.45 18.15
CA THR A 275 6.61 26.88 18.42
C THR A 275 8.01 27.46 18.56
N ARG A 276 8.34 28.43 17.71
CA ARG A 276 9.58 29.19 17.75
C ARG A 276 9.68 29.92 19.10
N PRO A 277 10.80 29.88 19.82
CA PRO A 277 10.94 30.68 21.04
C PRO A 277 10.95 32.16 20.66
N GLU A 278 10.06 32.92 21.27
CA GLU A 278 10.10 34.38 21.25
C GLU A 278 11.39 34.85 21.91
N ASN A 279 12.27 35.50 21.13
CA ASN A 279 13.33 36.32 21.69
C ASN A 279 12.67 37.53 22.37
N LYS A 280 12.75 37.57 23.71
CA LYS A 280 12.66 38.83 24.45
C LYS A 280 14.07 39.32 24.73
N LEU A 281 14.20 40.63 24.46
CA LEU A 281 15.35 41.53 24.48
C LEU A 281 16.38 41.26 25.58
#